data_AF-A0A971KJZ3-F1
#
_entry.id   AF-A0A971KJZ3-F1
#
_cell.length_a   1.000
_cell.length_b   1.000
_cell.length_c   1.000
_cell.angle_alpha   90.00
_cell.angle_beta   90.00
_cell.angle_gamma   90.00
#
_symmetry.space_group_name_H-M   'P 1'
#
loop_
_entity.id
_entity.type
_entity.pdbx_description
1 polymer ?
#
loop_
_entity_poly.entity_id
_entity_poly.type
_entity_poly.pdbx_seq_one_letter_code
_entity_poly.pdbx_strand_id
1 'polypeptide(L)'
;MYNNKEKYDEALSMLIKSIRMTTSTFDLNNYNSFVYSSTELRILMNIAFTLNMLKHKEKYIEIIEFCFHSADTSDDIYPKLCHNLSGALLRKKDYEKALQVSNMGIEASQKTRNLNGLNILYYGKAIAEFHLEKPEYIKSLNIALTLCEALGQDKLKNDIIRKCKKVLGIDL
;
A
#
# COMPACT_ATOMS: atom_id res chain seq x y z
N MET A 1 -10.23 -23.11 -10.99
CA MET A 1 -10.42 -21.75 -10.45
C MET A 1 -11.25 -21.68 -9.16
N TYR A 2 -11.93 -22.75 -8.71
CA TYR A 2 -12.77 -22.73 -7.49
C TYR A 2 -11.99 -22.73 -6.14
N ASN A 3 -10.74 -23.21 -6.10
CA ASN A 3 -9.98 -23.45 -4.86
C ASN A 3 -9.40 -22.19 -4.16
N ASN A 4 -9.45 -21.01 -4.79
CA ASN A 4 -8.86 -19.80 -4.17
C ASN A 4 -9.87 -18.95 -3.41
N LYS A 5 -11.14 -18.95 -3.82
CA LYS A 5 -12.18 -18.15 -3.14
C LYS A 5 -12.43 -18.67 -1.73
N GLU A 6 -12.64 -19.97 -1.59
CA GLU A 6 -12.88 -20.63 -0.29
C GLU A 6 -11.74 -20.36 0.70
N LYS A 7 -10.49 -20.40 0.24
CA LYS A 7 -9.32 -20.05 1.07
C LYS A 7 -9.32 -18.60 1.54
N TYR A 8 -9.77 -17.66 0.70
CA TYR A 8 -9.88 -16.26 1.10
C TYR A 8 -11.06 -16.02 2.04
N ASP A 9 -12.18 -16.72 1.85
CA ASP A 9 -13.32 -16.66 2.77
C ASP A 9 -12.93 -17.23 4.15
N GLU A 10 -12.19 -18.34 4.20
CA GLU A 10 -11.63 -18.91 5.43
C GLU A 10 -10.65 -17.94 6.10
N ALA A 11 -9.70 -17.39 5.34
CA ALA A 11 -8.75 -16.40 5.85
C ALA A 11 -9.47 -15.16 6.42
N LEU A 12 -10.50 -14.65 5.74
CA LEU A 12 -11.30 -13.53 6.21
C LEU A 12 -11.98 -13.86 7.54
N SER A 13 -12.60 -15.04 7.65
CA SER A 13 -13.24 -15.50 8.89
C SER A 13 -12.25 -15.58 10.05
N MET A 14 -11.06 -16.14 9.81
CA MET A 14 -9.99 -16.21 10.82
C MET A 14 -9.51 -14.83 11.27
N LEU A 15 -9.28 -13.90 10.33
CA LEU A 15 -8.85 -12.54 10.65
C LEU A 15 -9.89 -11.77 11.47
N ILE A 16 -11.17 -11.90 11.14
CA ILE A 16 -12.28 -11.30 11.92
C ILE A 16 -12.30 -11.90 13.33
N LYS A 17 -12.15 -13.24 13.44
CA LYS A 17 -12.08 -13.92 14.73
C LYS A 17 -10.90 -13.42 15.57
N SER A 18 -9.74 -13.17 14.96
CA SER A 18 -8.57 -12.65 15.66
C SER A 18 -8.80 -11.26 16.27
N ILE A 19 -9.42 -10.32 15.54
CA ILE A 19 -9.77 -9.01 16.12
C ILE A 19 -10.81 -9.17 17.25
N ARG A 20 -11.76 -10.10 17.09
CA ARG A 20 -12.78 -10.37 18.12
C ARG A 20 -12.22 -10.91 19.44
N MET A 21 -10.99 -11.40 19.47
CA MET A 21 -10.35 -11.84 20.71
C MET A 21 -10.07 -10.67 21.67
N THR A 22 -9.80 -9.48 21.15
CA THR A 22 -9.56 -8.26 21.93
C THR A 22 -10.74 -7.28 21.84
N THR A 23 -11.46 -7.29 20.72
CA THR A 23 -12.62 -6.41 20.45
C THR A 23 -13.85 -7.25 20.10
N SER A 24 -14.51 -7.82 21.11
CA SER A 24 -15.57 -8.85 20.94
C SER A 24 -16.74 -8.42 20.06
N THR A 25 -17.06 -7.13 20.02
CA THR A 25 -18.17 -6.56 19.21
C THR A 25 -17.75 -6.14 17.80
N PHE A 26 -16.51 -6.42 17.39
CA PHE A 26 -16.00 -6.09 16.07
C PHE A 26 -16.76 -6.79 14.94
N ASP A 27 -17.05 -6.03 13.89
CA ASP A 27 -17.60 -6.47 12.62
C ASP A 27 -17.08 -5.57 11.47
N LEU A 28 -17.15 -6.05 10.23
CA LEU A 28 -16.76 -5.25 9.06
C LEU A 28 -17.65 -4.02 8.85
N ASN A 29 -18.85 -4.00 9.43
CA ASN A 29 -19.76 -2.87 9.32
C ASN A 29 -19.49 -1.78 10.37
N ASN A 30 -18.79 -2.08 11.47
CA ASN A 30 -18.51 -1.13 12.55
C ASN A 30 -17.02 -0.94 12.82
N TYR A 31 -16.14 -1.43 11.94
CA TYR A 31 -14.68 -1.36 12.13
C TYR A 31 -14.15 0.06 12.43
N ASN A 32 -14.79 1.10 11.90
CA ASN A 32 -14.39 2.49 12.14
C ASN A 32 -14.78 3.05 13.52
N SER A 33 -15.42 2.24 14.37
CA SER A 33 -15.91 2.64 15.71
C SER A 33 -14.93 2.33 16.85
N PHE A 34 -13.74 1.81 16.54
CA PHE A 34 -12.77 1.34 17.53
C PHE A 34 -11.41 2.04 17.40
N VAL A 35 -10.66 2.04 18.49
CA VAL A 35 -9.24 2.42 18.51
C VAL A 35 -8.41 1.14 18.48
N TYR A 36 -7.47 1.06 17.55
CA TYR A 36 -6.71 -0.15 17.28
C TYR A 36 -5.25 0.00 17.70
N SER A 37 -4.69 -1.07 18.25
CA SER A 37 -3.25 -1.23 18.37
C SER A 37 -2.59 -1.43 16.99
N SER A 38 -1.26 -1.27 16.92
CA SER A 38 -0.47 -1.58 15.73
C SER A 38 -0.76 -2.99 15.18
N THR A 39 -0.84 -3.98 16.07
CA THR A 39 -1.12 -5.38 15.69
C THR A 39 -2.51 -5.51 15.08
N GLU A 40 -3.52 -4.87 15.66
CA GLU A 40 -4.87 -4.92 15.11
C GLU A 40 -5.00 -4.16 13.79
N LEU A 41 -4.28 -3.04 13.61
CA LEU A 41 -4.18 -2.36 12.32
C LEU A 41 -3.56 -3.25 11.24
N ARG A 42 -2.57 -4.08 11.58
CA ARG A 42 -2.02 -5.08 10.64
C ARG A 42 -3.04 -6.14 10.28
N ILE A 43 -3.83 -6.62 11.24
CA ILE A 43 -4.91 -7.58 10.98
C ILE A 43 -5.97 -6.94 10.09
N LEU A 44 -6.36 -5.69 10.37
CA LEU A 44 -7.35 -4.94 9.59
C LEU A 44 -6.85 -4.65 8.16
N MET A 45 -5.57 -4.35 7.98
CA MET A 45 -4.93 -4.25 6.67
C MET A 45 -5.00 -5.58 5.90
N ASN A 46 -4.76 -6.72 6.57
CA ASN A 46 -4.89 -8.05 5.95
C ASN A 46 -6.33 -8.43 5.62
N ILE A 47 -7.31 -7.99 6.43
CA ILE A 47 -8.74 -8.07 6.09
C ILE A 47 -8.99 -7.32 4.77
N ALA A 48 -8.51 -6.08 4.66
CA ALA A 48 -8.67 -5.29 3.44
C ALA A 48 -8.07 -6.00 2.21
N PHE A 49 -6.86 -6.56 2.32
CA PHE A 49 -6.25 -7.31 1.23
C PHE A 49 -7.06 -8.54 0.83
N THR A 50 -7.57 -9.28 1.80
CA THR A 50 -8.42 -10.45 1.55
C THR A 50 -9.69 -10.05 0.82
N LEU A 51 -10.33 -8.94 1.23
CA LEU A 51 -11.48 -8.36 0.54
C LEU A 51 -11.16 -7.95 -0.90
N ASN A 52 -9.98 -7.38 -1.16
CA ASN A 52 -9.54 -7.06 -2.53
C ASN A 52 -9.38 -8.33 -3.39
N MET A 53 -8.87 -9.42 -2.83
CA MET A 53 -8.78 -10.72 -3.52
C MET A 53 -10.16 -11.29 -3.83
N LEU A 54 -11.13 -11.08 -2.94
CA LEU A 54 -12.55 -11.40 -3.10
C LEU A 54 -13.32 -10.40 -3.99
N LYS A 55 -12.62 -9.45 -4.62
CA LYS A 55 -13.18 -8.42 -5.52
C LYS A 55 -14.02 -7.33 -4.85
N HIS A 56 -13.98 -7.20 -3.53
CA HIS A 56 -14.59 -6.09 -2.77
C HIS A 56 -13.66 -4.88 -2.73
N LYS A 57 -13.43 -4.25 -3.89
CA LYS A 57 -12.42 -3.19 -4.07
C LYS A 57 -12.75 -1.92 -3.28
N GLU A 58 -14.02 -1.52 -3.23
CA GLU A 58 -14.46 -0.32 -2.51
C GLU A 58 -14.15 -0.49 -1.01
N LYS A 59 -14.52 -1.63 -0.44
CA LYS A 59 -14.29 -1.93 0.98
C LYS A 59 -12.81 -2.03 1.32
N TYR A 60 -11.99 -2.58 0.40
CA TYR A 60 -10.53 -2.55 0.53
C TYR A 60 -10.00 -1.12 0.67
N ILE A 61 -10.43 -0.19 -0.19
CA ILE A 61 -9.97 1.20 -0.14
C ILE A 61 -10.44 1.88 1.15
N GLU A 62 -11.71 1.69 1.51
CA GLU A 62 -12.34 2.24 2.73
C GLU A 62 -11.56 1.85 4.00
N ILE A 63 -11.18 0.56 4.12
CA ILE A 63 -10.44 0.06 5.27
C ILE A 63 -8.98 0.51 5.25
N ILE A 64 -8.30 0.49 4.10
CA ILE A 64 -6.91 0.98 4.00
C ILE A 64 -6.83 2.47 4.33
N GLU A 65 -7.78 3.27 3.86
CA GLU A 65 -7.85 4.69 4.16
C GLU A 65 -8.08 4.93 5.65
N PHE A 66 -8.97 4.17 6.30
CA PHE A 66 -9.12 4.22 7.74
C PHE A 66 -7.81 3.85 8.47
N CYS A 67 -7.18 2.72 8.14
CA CYS A 67 -5.91 2.31 8.76
C CYS A 67 -4.82 3.38 8.60
N PHE A 68 -4.73 4.02 7.43
CA PHE A 68 -3.80 5.11 7.18
C PHE A 68 -4.02 6.30 8.11
N HIS A 69 -5.26 6.70 8.36
CA HIS A 69 -5.58 7.80 9.27
C HIS A 69 -5.43 7.43 10.75
N SER A 70 -5.58 6.14 11.10
CA SER A 70 -5.47 5.66 12.47
C SER A 70 -4.05 5.30 12.92
N ALA A 71 -3.13 5.07 11.97
CA ALA A 71 -1.77 4.64 12.29
C ALA A 71 -0.87 5.80 12.72
N ASP A 72 -0.02 5.57 13.73
CA ASP A 72 1.07 6.48 14.07
C ASP A 72 2.11 6.49 12.94
N THR A 73 2.56 7.66 12.53
CA THR A 73 3.57 7.83 11.47
C THR A 73 4.93 7.21 11.79
N SER A 74 5.22 6.96 13.07
CA SER A 74 6.43 6.28 13.55
C SER A 74 6.30 4.75 13.57
N ASP A 75 5.09 4.23 13.38
CA ASP A 75 4.84 2.79 13.31
C ASP A 75 5.41 2.19 12.01
N ASP A 76 5.99 1.01 12.09
CA ASP A 76 6.61 0.32 10.95
C ASP A 76 5.59 -0.15 9.91
N ILE A 77 4.29 -0.20 10.24
CA ILE A 77 3.21 -0.43 9.28
C ILE A 77 2.93 0.79 8.41
N TYR A 78 3.23 2.00 8.90
CA TYR A 78 2.81 3.25 8.26
C TYR A 78 3.30 3.39 6.81
N PRO A 79 4.60 3.16 6.49
CA PRO A 79 5.05 3.21 5.10
C PRO A 79 4.35 2.20 4.18
N LYS A 80 3.95 1.04 4.70
CA LYS A 80 3.20 0.02 3.94
C LYS A 80 1.78 0.49 3.64
N LEU A 81 1.11 1.11 4.63
CA LEU A 81 -0.21 1.73 4.43
C LEU A 81 -0.14 2.81 3.35
N CYS A 82 0.88 3.67 3.40
CA CYS A 82 1.12 4.68 2.37
C CYS A 82 1.29 4.06 0.98
N HIS A 83 2.10 3.00 0.86
CA HIS A 83 2.26 2.30 -0.42
C HIS A 83 0.92 1.78 -0.97
N ASN A 84 0.14 1.10 -0.12
CA ASN A 84 -1.13 0.50 -0.52
C ASN A 84 -2.15 1.56 -0.94
N LEU A 85 -2.29 2.61 -0.13
CA LEU A 85 -3.23 3.70 -0.39
C LEU A 85 -2.82 4.50 -1.63
N SER A 86 -1.54 4.86 -1.77
CA SER A 86 -1.01 5.50 -2.99
C SER A 86 -1.31 4.66 -4.23
N GLY A 87 -1.03 3.34 -4.18
CA GLY A 87 -1.34 2.44 -5.28
C GLY A 87 -2.84 2.38 -5.63
N ALA A 88 -3.72 2.48 -4.63
CA ALA A 88 -5.16 2.54 -4.85
C ALA A 88 -5.60 3.86 -5.50
N LEU A 89 -5.04 4.98 -5.06
CA LEU A 89 -5.30 6.32 -5.59
C LEU A 89 -4.81 6.46 -7.04
N LEU A 90 -3.62 5.93 -7.36
CA LEU A 90 -3.13 5.84 -8.74
C LEU A 90 -4.09 5.10 -9.67
N ARG A 91 -4.70 3.99 -9.22
CA ARG A 91 -5.71 3.26 -10.01
C ARG A 91 -7.00 4.06 -10.20
N LYS A 92 -7.32 4.94 -9.25
CA LYS A 92 -8.43 5.90 -9.33
C LYS A 92 -8.09 7.16 -10.11
N LYS A 93 -6.84 7.32 -10.56
CA LYS A 93 -6.30 8.53 -11.21
C LYS A 93 -6.33 9.78 -10.31
N ASP A 94 -6.34 9.59 -9.00
CA ASP A 94 -6.17 10.68 -8.02
C ASP A 94 -4.67 10.86 -7.78
N TYR A 95 -4.01 11.50 -8.74
CA TYR A 95 -2.55 11.58 -8.80
C TYR A 95 -2.00 12.53 -7.73
N GLU A 96 -2.69 13.62 -7.41
CA GLU A 96 -2.33 14.57 -6.37
C GLU A 96 -2.30 13.89 -5.00
N LYS A 97 -3.37 13.19 -4.62
CA LYS A 97 -3.43 12.48 -3.33
C LYS A 97 -2.47 11.31 -3.31
N ALA A 98 -2.30 10.59 -4.43
CA ALA A 98 -1.30 9.53 -4.52
C ALA A 98 0.12 10.06 -4.28
N LEU A 99 0.47 11.21 -4.86
CA LEU A 99 1.75 11.87 -4.66
C LEU A 99 1.95 12.27 -3.19
N GLN A 100 0.93 12.90 -2.58
CA GLN A 100 0.97 13.28 -1.18
C GLN A 100 1.23 12.07 -0.27
N VAL A 101 0.44 11.01 -0.42
CA VAL A 101 0.56 9.79 0.39
C VAL A 101 1.92 9.10 0.17
N SER A 102 2.43 9.09 -1.07
CA SER A 102 3.75 8.54 -1.37
C SER A 102 4.86 9.29 -0.65
N ASN A 103 4.81 10.63 -0.64
CA ASN A 103 5.77 11.46 0.07
C ASN A 103 5.72 11.22 1.59
N MET A 104 4.53 11.10 2.17
CA MET A 104 4.37 10.78 3.61
C MET A 104 4.99 9.43 3.96
N GLY A 105 4.79 8.40 3.12
CA GLY A 105 5.43 7.10 3.29
C GLY A 105 6.96 7.16 3.20
N ILE A 106 7.51 7.93 2.24
CA ILE A 106 8.95 8.13 2.08
C ILE A 106 9.54 8.80 3.33
N GLU A 107 8.91 9.87 3.81
CA GLU A 107 9.34 10.59 5.01
C GLU A 107 9.34 9.67 6.24
N ALA A 108 8.26 8.91 6.45
CA ALA A 108 8.16 7.96 7.54
C ALA A 108 9.24 6.87 7.46
N SER A 109 9.46 6.28 6.28
CA SER A 109 10.53 5.31 6.04
C SER A 109 11.91 5.87 6.34
N GLN A 110 12.19 7.12 5.97
CA GLN A 110 13.48 7.77 6.23
C GLN A 110 13.68 8.06 7.72
N LYS A 111 12.66 8.58 8.41
CA LYS A 111 12.72 8.85 9.86
C LYS A 111 12.93 7.59 10.69
N THR A 112 12.23 6.51 10.33
CA THR A 112 12.29 5.21 11.03
C THR A 112 13.43 4.32 10.55
N ARG A 113 14.18 4.73 9.51
CA ARG A 113 15.21 3.94 8.81
C ARG A 113 14.67 2.60 8.27
N ASN A 114 13.38 2.55 7.97
CA ASN A 114 12.73 1.38 7.39
C ASN A 114 12.78 1.46 5.85
N LEU A 115 13.75 0.77 5.27
CA LEU A 115 13.94 0.71 3.82
C LEU A 115 12.95 -0.24 3.13
N ASN A 116 12.19 -1.04 3.88
CA ASN A 116 11.27 -2.02 3.30
C ASN A 116 10.15 -1.30 2.54
N GLY A 117 10.12 -1.49 1.22
CA GLY A 117 9.12 -0.88 0.34
C GLY A 117 9.40 0.58 -0.02
N LEU A 118 10.53 1.16 0.40
CA LEU A 118 10.90 2.54 0.07
C LEU A 118 11.06 2.73 -1.45
N ASN A 119 11.64 1.75 -2.13
CA ASN A 119 11.71 1.70 -3.59
C ASN A 119 10.33 1.75 -4.25
N ILE A 120 9.34 1.04 -3.72
CA ILE A 120 7.99 1.02 -4.28
C ILE A 120 7.27 2.35 -4.03
N LEU A 121 7.53 3.02 -2.90
CA LEU A 121 7.04 4.37 -2.65
C LEU A 121 7.62 5.40 -3.63
N TYR A 122 8.93 5.35 -3.90
CA TYR A 122 9.55 6.20 -4.94
C TYR A 122 9.02 5.89 -6.34
N TYR A 123 8.74 4.63 -6.65
CA TYR A 123 8.08 4.26 -7.90
C TYR A 123 6.66 4.83 -7.99
N GLY A 124 5.84 4.69 -6.95
CA GLY A 124 4.50 5.28 -6.90
C GLY A 124 4.51 6.81 -7.05
N LYS A 125 5.47 7.46 -6.38
CA LYS A 125 5.74 8.90 -6.52
C LYS A 125 6.07 9.27 -7.97
N ALA A 126 6.97 8.55 -8.63
CA ALA A 126 7.33 8.82 -10.02
C ALA A 126 6.13 8.71 -10.97
N ILE A 127 5.27 7.69 -10.79
CA ILE A 127 4.06 7.54 -11.63
C ILE A 127 3.09 8.71 -11.41
N ALA A 128 2.90 9.15 -10.16
CA ALA A 128 2.07 10.31 -9.87
C ALA A 128 2.65 11.60 -10.47
N GLU A 129 3.96 11.84 -10.29
CA GLU A 129 4.67 12.99 -10.85
C GLU A 129 4.56 13.05 -12.38
N PHE A 130 4.73 11.93 -13.06
CA PHE A 130 4.59 11.86 -14.52
C PHE A 130 3.20 12.29 -14.98
N HIS A 131 2.15 11.75 -14.37
CA HIS A 131 0.77 12.09 -14.74
C HIS A 131 0.38 13.53 -14.37
N LEU A 132 1.10 14.16 -13.45
CA LEU A 132 0.97 15.56 -13.08
C LEU A 132 1.92 16.48 -13.87
N GLU A 133 2.57 15.96 -14.91
CA GLU A 133 3.52 16.70 -15.77
C GLU A 133 4.70 17.30 -14.98
N LYS A 134 5.07 16.69 -13.86
CA LYS A 134 6.19 17.13 -13.00
C LYS A 134 7.51 16.52 -13.47
N PRO A 135 8.52 17.32 -13.87
CA PRO A 135 9.79 16.80 -14.42
C PRO A 135 10.59 15.96 -13.41
N GLU A 136 10.31 16.10 -12.11
CA GLU A 136 10.96 15.35 -11.03
C GLU A 136 10.73 13.82 -11.11
N TYR A 137 9.76 13.36 -11.91
CA TYR A 137 9.41 11.94 -12.03
C TYR A 137 10.62 11.06 -12.39
N ILE A 138 11.53 11.54 -13.25
CA ILE A 138 12.75 10.82 -13.62
C ILE A 138 13.67 10.63 -12.42
N LYS A 139 13.81 11.66 -11.58
CA LYS A 139 14.64 11.57 -10.37
C LYS A 139 14.05 10.56 -9.39
N SER A 140 12.74 10.61 -9.15
CA SER A 140 12.04 9.66 -8.27
C SER A 140 12.16 8.22 -8.80
N LEU A 141 12.04 8.03 -10.11
CA LEU A 141 12.19 6.73 -10.76
C LEU A 141 13.60 6.17 -10.64
N ASN A 142 14.63 6.99 -10.88
CA ASN A 142 16.02 6.58 -10.72
C ASN A 142 16.31 6.14 -9.28
N ILE A 143 15.82 6.88 -8.28
CA ILE A 143 15.94 6.48 -6.87
C ILE A 143 15.26 5.12 -6.64
N ALA A 144 14.06 4.89 -7.20
CA ALA A 144 13.38 3.61 -7.08
C ALA A 144 14.21 2.43 -7.62
N LEU A 145 14.84 2.60 -8.79
CA LEU A 145 15.67 1.59 -9.43
C LEU A 145 16.99 1.36 -8.67
N THR A 146 17.66 2.44 -8.25
CA THR A 146 18.89 2.36 -7.43
C THR A 146 18.63 1.64 -6.12
N LEU A 147 17.50 1.89 -5.46
CA LEU A 147 17.13 1.18 -4.23
C LEU A 147 16.85 -0.31 -4.50
N CYS A 148 16.22 -0.67 -5.62
CA CYS A 148 16.04 -2.08 -5.97
C CYS A 148 17.39 -2.78 -6.12
N GLU A 149 18.34 -2.16 -6.81
CA GLU A 149 19.68 -2.70 -7.02
C GLU A 149 20.47 -2.82 -5.70
N ALA A 150 20.49 -1.75 -4.89
CA ALA A 150 21.17 -1.75 -3.61
C ALA A 150 20.63 -2.80 -2.62
N LEU A 151 19.34 -3.17 -2.76
CA LEU A 151 18.68 -4.18 -1.92
C LEU A 151 18.65 -5.58 -2.55
N GLY A 152 19.29 -5.80 -3.71
CA GLY A 152 19.31 -7.10 -4.39
C GLY A 152 17.94 -7.56 -4.91
N GLN A 153 17.07 -6.62 -5.27
CA GLN A 153 15.68 -6.86 -5.69
C GLN A 153 15.52 -6.83 -7.22
N ASP A 154 16.32 -7.61 -7.95
CA ASP A 154 16.38 -7.60 -9.42
C ASP A 154 15.03 -7.87 -10.09
N LYS A 155 14.25 -8.80 -9.54
CA LYS A 155 12.90 -9.09 -10.05
C LYS A 155 12.01 -7.85 -10.02
N LEU A 156 12.04 -7.10 -8.92
CA LEU A 156 11.24 -5.89 -8.77
C LEU A 156 11.76 -4.75 -9.66
N LYS A 157 13.08 -4.61 -9.78
CA LYS A 157 13.71 -3.67 -10.72
C LYS A 157 13.21 -3.90 -12.15
N ASN A 158 13.27 -5.15 -12.63
CA ASN A 158 12.81 -5.52 -13.97
C ASN A 158 11.30 -5.32 -14.15
N ASP A 159 10.50 -5.58 -13.12
CA ASP A 159 9.06 -5.31 -13.15
C ASP A 159 8.75 -3.81 -13.27
N ILE A 160 9.51 -2.95 -12.59
CA ILE A 160 9.39 -1.49 -12.70
C ILE A 160 9.74 -1.04 -14.12
N ILE A 161 10.90 -1.46 -14.65
CA ILE A 161 11.36 -1.09 -16.01
C ILE A 161 10.30 -1.47 -17.06
N ARG A 162 9.81 -2.71 -17.02
CA ARG A 162 8.77 -3.19 -17.94
C ARG A 162 7.48 -2.37 -17.84
N LYS A 163 7.06 -1.99 -16.62
CA LYS A 163 5.86 -1.17 -16.43
C LYS A 163 6.08 0.26 -16.92
N CYS A 164 7.25 0.85 -16.68
CA CYS A 164 7.58 2.19 -17.19
C CYS A 164 7.56 2.23 -18.71
N LYS A 165 8.13 1.23 -19.39
CA LYS A 165 8.05 1.11 -20.85
C LYS A 165 6.60 1.10 -21.35
N LYS A 166 5.72 0.39 -20.65
CA LYS A 166 4.29 0.29 -20.99
C LYS A 166 3.49 1.57 -20.69
N VAL A 167 3.75 2.21 -19.56
CA VAL A 167 2.92 3.32 -19.04
C VAL A 167 3.45 4.68 -19.48
N LEU A 168 4.76 4.85 -19.46
CA LEU A 168 5.45 6.12 -19.70
C LEU A 168 6.04 6.19 -21.11
N GLY A 169 6.17 5.07 -21.81
CA GLY A 169 6.79 5.01 -23.15
C GLY A 169 8.30 5.23 -23.15
N ILE A 170 8.96 5.15 -21.99
CA ILE A 170 10.40 5.36 -21.84
C ILE A 170 11.16 4.02 -21.79
N ASP A 171 12.34 3.96 -22.41
CA ASP A 171 13.31 2.87 -22.22
C ASP A 171 14.33 3.29 -21.16
N LEU A 172 14.58 2.44 -20.17
CA LEU A 172 15.39 2.70 -18.97
C LEU A 172 16.54 1.70 -18.88
#